data_AF-A0A6A4QLJ2-F1
#
_entry.id   AF-A0A6A4QLJ2-F1
#
_cell.length_a   1.000
_cell.length_b   1.000
_cell.length_c   1.000
_cell.angle_alpha   90.00
_cell.angle_beta   90.00
_cell.angle_gamma   90.00
#
_symmetry.space_group_name_H-M   'P 1'
#
loop_
_entity.id
_entity.type
_entity.pdbx_description
1 polymer ?
#
loop_
_entity_poly.entity_id
_entity_poly.type
_entity_poly.pdbx_seq_one_letter_code
_entity_poly.pdbx_strand_id
1 'polypeptide(L)'
;MHNFNVLHNDLQFKACNHAYRMQFNASTTIKDRDFPNILECEYEFKKFGDILAGNFQIDLLVDIVGAVEKMIFSQTQTTLKKVFLNLRDSSGDFLTCTLWESYAIKFLNCYNNQLSGKTMVMILTYARVKEGPGKYPPSLINSWCGSKLLIDDEIPDYEKYQERK
;
A
#
# COMPACT_ATOMS: atom_id res chain seq x y z
N MET A 1 20.25 -5.35 14.22
CA MET A 1 20.26 -6.78 13.81
C MET A 1 21.69 -7.19 13.54
N HIS A 2 22.11 -8.39 13.93
CA HIS A 2 23.48 -8.89 13.69
C HIS A 2 23.45 -10.33 13.17
N ASN A 3 24.52 -10.77 12.50
CA ASN A 3 24.73 -12.13 12.00
C ASN A 3 23.69 -12.60 10.98
N PHE A 4 23.29 -11.75 10.04
CA PHE A 4 22.39 -12.10 8.94
C PHE A 4 23.17 -12.35 7.65
N ASN A 5 22.53 -13.03 6.69
CA ASN A 5 23.08 -13.19 5.35
C ASN A 5 22.72 -11.98 4.49
N VAL A 6 23.63 -11.61 3.59
CA VAL A 6 23.38 -10.63 2.52
C VAL A 6 23.35 -11.37 1.20
N LEU A 7 22.23 -11.31 0.50
CA LEU A 7 21.99 -12.01 -0.76
C LEU A 7 21.61 -11.01 -1.85
N HIS A 8 21.76 -11.38 -3.12
CA HIS A 8 21.18 -10.61 -4.21
C HIS A 8 19.65 -10.51 -4.07
N ASN A 9 19.12 -9.34 -4.41
CA ASN A 9 17.70 -9.06 -4.36
C ASN A 9 17.00 -9.48 -5.66
N ASP A 10 17.01 -10.79 -5.94
CA ASP A 10 16.43 -11.37 -7.16
C ASP A 10 14.99 -11.87 -6.91
N LEU A 11 14.28 -11.26 -5.96
CA LEU A 11 12.89 -11.59 -5.67
C LEU A 11 11.99 -11.18 -6.85
N GLN A 12 10.96 -11.98 -7.11
CA GLN A 12 9.92 -11.66 -8.10
C GLN A 12 9.24 -10.32 -7.80
N PHE A 13 9.08 -9.98 -6.51
CA PHE A 13 8.57 -8.70 -6.06
C PHE A 13 9.49 -8.15 -4.97
N LYS A 14 9.91 -6.90 -5.12
CA LYS A 14 10.93 -6.23 -4.30
C LYS A 14 10.29 -5.08 -3.54
N ALA A 15 10.69 -4.90 -2.29
CA ALA A 15 10.27 -3.77 -1.47
C ALA A 15 11.05 -2.48 -1.79
N CYS A 16 12.26 -2.62 -2.34
CA CYS A 16 13.11 -1.50 -2.75
C CYS A 16 14.07 -1.94 -3.87
N ASN A 17 14.67 -0.97 -4.55
CA ASN A 17 15.62 -1.19 -5.66
C ASN A 17 17.05 -1.53 -5.23
N HIS A 18 17.29 -1.76 -3.93
CA HIS A 18 18.62 -2.11 -3.47
C HIS A 18 19.05 -3.47 -4.04
N ALA A 19 20.30 -3.57 -4.52
CA ALA A 19 20.83 -4.76 -5.21
C ALA A 19 20.92 -6.00 -4.31
N TYR A 20 20.91 -5.78 -2.99
CA TYR A 20 21.01 -6.82 -1.98
C TYR A 20 19.88 -6.75 -0.96
N ARG A 21 19.54 -7.91 -0.38
CA ARG A 21 18.58 -8.07 0.71
C ARG A 21 19.21 -8.80 1.89
N MET A 22 18.69 -8.52 3.08
CA MET A 22 19.07 -9.24 4.30
C MET A 22 18.18 -10.47 4.49
N GLN A 23 18.77 -11.59 4.90
CA GLN A 23 18.05 -12.83 5.22
C GLN A 23 18.47 -13.37 6.58
N PHE A 24 17.49 -13.72 7.41
CA PHE A 24 17.76 -14.33 8.71
C PHE A 24 18.31 -15.74 8.51
N ASN A 25 19.24 -16.10 9.38
CA ASN A 25 19.79 -17.44 9.50
C ASN A 25 19.71 -17.88 10.97
N ALA A 26 20.18 -19.10 11.27
CA ALA A 26 20.11 -19.65 12.62
C ALA A 26 20.92 -18.87 13.68
N SER A 27 21.89 -18.04 13.28
CA SER A 27 22.71 -17.24 14.18
C SER A 27 22.30 -15.76 14.23
N THR A 28 21.26 -15.37 13.48
CA THR A 28 20.77 -14.00 13.45
C THR A 28 20.22 -13.60 14.80
N THR A 29 20.66 -12.44 15.30
CA THR A 29 20.19 -11.88 16.58
C THR A 29 19.54 -10.52 16.36
N ILE A 30 18.41 -10.34 17.03
CA ILE A 30 17.65 -9.09 17.08
C ILE A 30 17.74 -8.57 18.51
N LYS A 31 18.03 -7.28 18.66
CA LYS A 31 18.05 -6.58 19.94
C LYS A 31 17.35 -5.26 19.72
N ASP A 32 16.39 -4.96 20.59
CA ASP A 32 15.75 -3.65 20.63
C ASP A 32 16.79 -2.61 21.03
N ARG A 33 16.81 -1.51 20.30
CA ARG A 33 17.67 -0.36 20.56
C ARG A 33 16.99 0.89 20.04
N ASP A 34 17.09 1.95 20.82
CA ASP A 34 16.66 3.27 20.39
C ASP A 34 17.69 3.87 19.44
N PHE A 35 17.20 4.32 18.29
CA PHE A 35 17.99 5.03 17.30
C PHE A 35 17.32 6.39 17.05
N PRO A 36 17.60 7.42 17.87
CA PRO A 36 16.90 8.70 17.79
C PRO A 36 17.10 9.45 16.47
N ASN A 37 18.08 9.04 15.66
CA ASN A 37 18.36 9.62 14.34
C ASN A 37 17.71 8.85 13.18
N ILE A 38 17.01 7.75 13.44
CA ILE A 38 16.24 7.05 12.40
C ILE A 38 14.88 7.75 12.32
N LEU A 39 14.56 8.29 11.15
CA LEU A 39 13.28 8.90 10.87
C LEU A 39 12.16 7.88 11.13
N GLU A 40 11.20 8.23 11.98
CA GLU A 40 10.02 7.42 12.22
C GLU A 40 9.12 7.46 10.98
N CYS A 41 9.19 6.41 10.16
CA CYS A 41 8.28 6.11 9.05
C CYS A 41 8.05 7.27 8.06
N GLU A 42 9.02 7.55 7.19
CA GLU A 42 8.72 8.24 5.93
C GLU A 42 8.24 7.20 4.91
N TYR A 43 6.95 7.21 4.62
CA TYR A 43 6.40 6.50 3.46
C TYR A 43 6.86 7.19 2.17
N GLU A 44 7.33 6.42 1.20
CA GLU A 44 7.68 6.94 -0.12
C GLU A 44 6.51 6.71 -1.09
N PHE A 45 5.55 7.63 -1.09
CA PHE A 45 4.33 7.48 -1.89
C PHE A 45 4.58 7.67 -3.38
N LYS A 46 4.18 6.67 -4.17
CA LYS A 46 4.17 6.76 -5.62
C LYS A 46 2.94 7.55 -6.09
N LYS A 47 3.17 8.60 -6.90
CA LYS A 47 2.11 9.43 -7.50
C LYS A 47 1.27 8.62 -8.47
N PHE A 48 -0.04 8.90 -8.52
CA PHE A 48 -0.92 8.13 -9.41
C PHE A 48 -0.67 8.49 -10.87
N GLY A 49 -0.39 9.75 -11.19
CA GLY A 49 0.02 10.19 -12.52
C GLY A 49 1.26 9.44 -13.07
N ASP A 50 2.25 9.14 -12.22
CA ASP A 50 3.40 8.33 -12.65
C ASP A 50 2.98 6.91 -13.02
N ILE A 51 2.11 6.30 -12.22
CA ILE A 51 1.61 4.94 -12.47
C ILE A 51 0.81 4.91 -13.78
N LEU A 52 -0.09 5.88 -13.97
CA LEU A 52 -0.89 6.02 -15.18
C LEU A 52 -0.04 6.25 -16.44
N ALA A 53 1.09 6.96 -16.30
CA ALA A 53 2.06 7.18 -17.38
C ALA A 53 2.95 5.96 -17.67
N GLY A 54 2.84 4.87 -16.89
CA GLY A 54 3.70 3.69 -17.03
C GLY A 54 5.07 3.84 -16.36
N ASN A 55 5.28 4.88 -15.55
CA ASN A 55 6.55 5.17 -14.87
C ASN A 55 6.68 4.38 -13.57
N PHE A 56 6.60 3.04 -13.65
CA PHE A 56 6.77 2.12 -12.54
C PHE A 56 7.50 0.84 -12.99
N GLN A 57 8.05 0.10 -12.04
CA GLN A 57 8.64 -1.23 -12.30
C GLN A 57 7.65 -2.29 -11.84
N ILE A 58 7.37 -3.28 -12.69
CA ILE A 58 6.35 -4.29 -12.43
C ILE A 58 6.68 -5.20 -11.24
N ASP A 59 7.96 -5.37 -10.94
CA ASP A 59 8.49 -6.14 -9.82
C ASP A 59 8.72 -5.28 -8.56
N LEU A 60 8.53 -3.96 -8.61
CA LEU A 60 8.71 -3.08 -7.46
C LEU A 60 7.38 -2.78 -6.79
N LEU A 61 7.32 -3.07 -5.49
CA LEU A 61 6.19 -2.71 -4.64
C LEU A 61 6.23 -1.22 -4.34
N VAL A 62 5.06 -0.58 -4.29
CA VAL A 62 4.92 0.86 -4.07
C VAL A 62 4.04 1.15 -2.86
N ASP A 63 4.36 2.23 -2.16
CA ASP A 63 3.44 2.78 -1.16
C ASP A 63 2.52 3.79 -1.86
N ILE A 64 1.24 3.77 -1.51
CA ILE A 64 0.25 4.71 -2.04
C ILE A 64 -0.57 5.34 -0.93
N VAL A 65 -0.93 6.60 -1.13
CA VAL A 65 -1.89 7.34 -0.31
C VAL A 65 -2.96 7.90 -1.22
N GLY A 66 -4.22 7.78 -0.81
CA GLY A 66 -5.33 8.33 -1.57
C GLY A 66 -6.62 8.43 -0.78
N ALA A 67 -7.43 9.41 -1.15
CA ALA A 67 -8.81 9.54 -0.71
C ALA A 67 -9.67 8.49 -1.42
N VAL A 68 -10.55 7.83 -0.69
CA VAL A 68 -11.54 6.90 -1.24
C VAL A 68 -12.66 7.72 -1.87
N GLU A 69 -12.72 7.73 -3.19
CA GLU A 69 -13.78 8.42 -3.93
C GLU A 69 -15.08 7.62 -3.88
N LYS A 70 -14.99 6.32 -4.20
CA LYS A 70 -16.13 5.41 -4.17
C LYS A 70 -15.70 3.95 -4.05
N MET A 71 -16.47 3.18 -3.30
CA MET A 71 -16.45 1.72 -3.40
C MET A 71 -17.33 1.31 -4.59
N ILE A 72 -16.74 0.59 -5.56
CA ILE A 72 -17.43 0.13 -6.76
C ILE A 72 -18.12 -1.20 -6.50
N PHE A 73 -17.42 -2.12 -5.85
CA PHE A 73 -17.89 -3.48 -5.66
C PHE A 73 -17.29 -4.11 -4.41
N SER A 74 -18.08 -4.93 -3.71
CA SER A 74 -17.61 -5.75 -2.60
C SER A 74 -18.18 -7.16 -2.69
N GLN A 75 -17.36 -8.16 -2.41
CA GLN A 75 -17.76 -9.55 -2.32
C GLN A 75 -17.24 -10.14 -1.02
N THR A 76 -18.15 -10.44 -0.10
CA THR A 76 -17.82 -10.92 1.26
C THR A 76 -18.41 -12.29 1.60
N GLN A 77 -19.38 -12.76 0.82
CA GLN A 77 -20.11 -14.01 1.07
C GLN A 77 -19.40 -15.26 0.51
N THR A 78 -18.36 -15.08 -0.29
CA THR A 78 -17.57 -16.18 -0.86
C THR A 78 -16.33 -16.48 -0.02
N THR A 79 -15.69 -17.62 -0.30
CA THR A 79 -14.41 -18.00 0.30
C THR A 79 -13.31 -16.98 0.06
N LEU A 80 -13.29 -16.36 -1.13
CA LEU A 80 -12.40 -15.26 -1.47
C LEU A 80 -13.11 -13.94 -1.31
N LYS A 81 -12.62 -13.10 -0.40
CA LYS A 81 -13.22 -11.79 -0.11
C LYS A 81 -12.48 -10.71 -0.87
N LYS A 82 -13.20 -9.79 -1.51
CA LYS A 82 -12.58 -8.69 -2.23
C LYS A 82 -13.41 -7.42 -2.22
N VAL A 83 -12.73 -6.30 -2.30
CA VAL A 83 -13.31 -4.96 -2.50
C VAL A 83 -12.59 -4.29 -3.66
N PHE A 84 -13.36 -3.67 -4.55
CA PHE A 84 -12.89 -2.87 -5.66
C PHE A 84 -13.35 -1.42 -5.45
N LEU A 85 -12.40 -0.50 -5.45
CA LEU A 85 -12.64 0.90 -5.10
C LEU A 85 -11.81 1.84 -5.98
N ASN A 86 -12.24 3.10 -6.08
CA ASN A 86 -11.48 4.18 -6.69
C ASN A 86 -10.81 5.02 -5.62
N LEU A 87 -9.52 5.26 -5.82
CA LEU A 87 -8.74 6.21 -5.04
C LEU A 87 -8.47 7.45 -5.87
N ARG A 88 -8.38 8.59 -5.19
CA ARG A 88 -7.93 9.86 -5.72
C ARG A 88 -6.70 10.32 -4.94
N ASP A 89 -5.62 10.69 -5.62
CA ASP A 89 -4.46 11.30 -4.97
C ASP A 89 -4.59 12.83 -4.86
N SER A 90 -3.62 13.47 -4.21
CA SER A 90 -3.58 14.92 -4.02
C SER A 90 -3.40 15.73 -5.31
N SER A 91 -3.01 15.07 -6.42
CA SER A 91 -2.93 15.69 -7.74
C SER A 91 -4.28 15.64 -8.47
N GLY A 92 -5.25 14.93 -7.91
CA GLY A 92 -6.57 14.70 -8.49
C GLY A 92 -6.62 13.54 -9.48
N ASP A 93 -5.56 12.75 -9.59
CA ASP A 93 -5.52 11.57 -10.44
C ASP A 93 -6.26 10.41 -9.78
N PHE A 94 -6.86 9.53 -10.60
CA PHE A 94 -7.64 8.39 -10.12
C PHE A 94 -6.98 7.06 -10.48
N LEU A 95 -6.95 6.15 -9.50
CA LEU A 95 -6.59 4.75 -9.72
C LEU A 95 -7.60 3.81 -9.09
N THR A 96 -7.78 2.67 -9.74
CA THR A 96 -8.56 1.56 -9.18
C THR A 96 -7.68 0.73 -8.26
N CYS A 97 -8.24 0.29 -7.12
CA CYS A 97 -7.56 -0.55 -6.16
C CYS A 97 -8.43 -1.76 -5.81
N THR A 98 -7.83 -2.95 -5.79
CA THR A 98 -8.47 -4.17 -5.31
C THR A 98 -7.83 -4.61 -4.00
N LEU A 99 -8.64 -4.63 -2.94
CA LEU A 99 -8.27 -5.21 -1.65
C LEU A 99 -8.81 -6.64 -1.57
N TRP A 100 -8.02 -7.55 -1.01
CA TRP A 100 -8.36 -8.97 -0.85
C TRP A 100 -8.36 -9.37 0.62
N GLU A 101 -9.16 -10.39 0.95
CA GLU A 101 -9.18 -11.08 2.24
C GLU A 101 -9.31 -10.15 3.45
N SER A 102 -8.40 -10.25 4.41
CA SER A 102 -8.42 -9.45 5.65
C SER A 102 -8.39 -7.94 5.37
N TYR A 103 -7.71 -7.50 4.30
CA TYR A 103 -7.68 -6.10 3.88
C TYR A 103 -9.05 -5.62 3.40
N ALA A 104 -9.74 -6.46 2.62
CA ALA A 104 -11.10 -6.19 2.16
C ALA A 104 -12.10 -6.08 3.31
N ILE A 105 -12.02 -7.00 4.28
CA ILE A 105 -12.87 -6.98 5.48
C ILE A 105 -12.59 -5.73 6.31
N LYS A 106 -11.32 -5.43 6.57
CA LYS A 106 -10.91 -4.24 7.33
C LYS A 106 -11.47 -2.96 6.70
N PHE A 107 -11.27 -2.79 5.40
CA PHE A 107 -11.80 -1.65 4.67
C PHE A 107 -13.33 -1.53 4.80
N LEU A 108 -14.06 -2.63 4.59
CA LEU A 108 -15.52 -2.60 4.67
C LEU A 108 -16.05 -2.21 6.05
N ASN A 109 -15.39 -2.70 7.11
CA ASN A 109 -15.76 -2.32 8.47
C ASN A 109 -15.58 -0.81 8.69
N CYS A 110 -14.47 -0.23 8.21
CA CYS A 110 -14.27 1.22 8.28
C CYS A 110 -15.29 1.98 7.43
N TYR A 111 -15.52 1.53 6.19
CA TYR A 111 -16.42 2.17 5.22
C TYR A 111 -17.87 2.21 5.71
N ASN A 112 -18.37 1.12 6.28
CA ASN A 112 -19.74 1.04 6.79
C ASN A 112 -19.96 1.82 8.09
N ASN A 113 -18.91 2.05 8.87
CA ASN A 113 -18.98 2.81 10.13
C ASN A 113 -18.69 4.30 9.94
N GLN A 114 -18.43 4.76 8.71
CA GLN A 114 -18.06 6.14 8.46
C GLN A 114 -19.25 7.10 8.62
N LEU A 115 -18.99 8.25 9.25
CA LEU A 115 -19.95 9.35 9.33
C LEU A 115 -20.16 9.97 7.94
N SER A 116 -21.43 10.15 7.57
CA SER A 116 -21.81 10.76 6.29
C SER A 116 -21.11 12.11 6.08
N GLY A 117 -20.36 12.24 4.98
CA GLY A 117 -19.69 13.48 4.57
C GLY A 117 -18.20 13.60 4.91
N LYS A 118 -17.60 12.66 5.66
CA LYS A 118 -16.13 12.60 5.85
C LYS A 118 -15.49 11.88 4.66
N THR A 119 -14.46 12.48 4.05
CA THR A 119 -13.62 11.80 3.06
C THR A 119 -12.73 10.78 3.78
N MET A 120 -12.81 9.51 3.40
CA MET A 120 -11.91 8.47 3.92
C MET A 120 -10.55 8.57 3.22
N VAL A 121 -9.46 8.60 3.98
CA VAL A 121 -8.10 8.49 3.42
C VAL A 121 -7.50 7.14 3.78
N MET A 122 -6.78 6.57 2.84
CA MET A 122 -6.16 5.26 2.98
C MET A 122 -4.70 5.32 2.56
N ILE A 123 -3.84 4.68 3.36
CA ILE A 123 -2.48 4.31 2.97
C ILE A 123 -2.44 2.80 2.76
N LEU A 124 -1.91 2.37 1.61
CA LEU A 124 -1.60 0.97 1.34
C LEU A 124 -0.11 0.85 1.03
N THR A 125 0.64 0.22 1.92
CA THR A 125 2.07 -0.03 1.70
C THR A 125 2.31 -1.29 0.90
N TYR A 126 3.46 -1.34 0.21
CA TYR A 126 3.90 -2.49 -0.57
C TYR A 126 2.82 -3.03 -1.53
N ALA A 127 2.05 -2.11 -2.12
CA ALA A 127 1.05 -2.41 -3.13
C ALA A 127 1.74 -2.86 -4.41
N ARG A 128 1.10 -3.79 -5.13
CA ARG A 128 1.53 -4.18 -6.47
C ARG A 128 0.78 -3.35 -7.48
N VAL A 129 1.51 -2.79 -8.43
CA VAL A 129 0.92 -2.23 -9.64
C VAL A 129 0.68 -3.39 -10.62
N LYS A 130 -0.56 -3.57 -11.02
CA LYS A 130 -0.96 -4.53 -12.05
C LYS A 130 -1.28 -3.78 -13.33
N GLU A 131 -0.56 -4.11 -14.39
CA GLU A 131 -0.86 -3.62 -15.74
C GLU A 131 -2.29 -4.01 -16.15
N GLY A 132 -3.00 -3.05 -16.73
CA GLY A 132 -4.31 -3.30 -17.31
C GLY A 132 -4.17 -4.09 -18.61
N PRO A 133 -5.11 -4.99 -18.94
CA PRO A 133 -5.07 -5.68 -20.22
C PRO A 133 -5.27 -4.68 -21.38
N GLY A 134 -4.39 -4.67 -22.37
CA GLY A 134 -4.54 -3.82 -23.56
C GLY A 134 -4.49 -2.32 -23.22
N LYS A 135 -5.61 -1.60 -23.43
CA LYS A 135 -5.72 -0.13 -23.22
C LYS A 135 -6.26 0.26 -21.84
N TYR A 136 -6.54 -0.70 -20.97
CA TYR A 136 -7.03 -0.38 -19.63
C TYR A 136 -5.90 0.21 -18.77
N PRO A 137 -6.19 1.22 -17.94
CA PRO A 137 -5.19 1.81 -17.06
C PRO A 137 -4.68 0.76 -16.05
N PRO A 138 -3.47 0.94 -15.52
CA PRO A 138 -2.98 0.14 -14.41
C PRO A 138 -3.90 0.20 -13.19
N SER A 139 -3.76 -0.80 -12.33
CA SER A 139 -4.56 -0.95 -11.10
C SER A 139 -3.66 -1.33 -9.93
N LEU A 140 -4.11 -1.04 -8.73
CA LEU A 140 -3.40 -1.38 -7.49
C LEU A 140 -4.01 -2.63 -6.87
N ILE A 141 -3.17 -3.50 -6.30
CA ILE A 141 -3.61 -4.63 -5.47
C ILE A 141 -2.74 -4.73 -4.22
N ASN A 142 -3.32 -5.14 -3.10
CA ASN A 142 -2.52 -5.46 -1.92
C ASN A 142 -1.66 -6.71 -2.15
N SER A 143 -0.50 -6.77 -1.51
CA SER A 143 0.29 -7.99 -1.39
C SER A 143 -0.35 -8.94 -0.36
N TRP A 144 -0.19 -10.25 -0.53
CA TRP A 144 -0.82 -11.26 0.33
C TRP A 144 -0.47 -11.12 1.82
N CYS A 145 0.80 -10.92 2.14
CA CYS A 145 1.29 -10.82 3.52
C CYS A 145 2.23 -9.64 3.80
N GLY A 146 2.55 -8.84 2.77
CA GLY A 146 3.51 -7.74 2.89
C GLY A 146 2.88 -6.37 3.12
N SER A 147 1.65 -6.15 2.65
CA SER A 147 1.05 -4.82 2.70
C SER A 147 0.58 -4.44 4.10
N LYS A 148 0.66 -3.15 4.42
CA LYS A 148 -0.03 -2.54 5.57
C LYS A 148 -1.12 -1.65 5.02
N LEU A 149 -2.32 -1.78 5.56
CA LEU A 149 -3.46 -0.92 5.24
C LEU A 149 -3.77 -0.07 6.46
N LEU A 150 -3.61 1.24 6.34
CA LEU A 150 -3.99 2.24 7.34
C LEU A 150 -5.14 3.08 6.79
N ILE A 151 -6.14 3.36 7.63
CA ILE A 151 -7.34 4.12 7.25
C ILE A 151 -7.58 5.19 8.31
N ASP A 152 -7.81 6.42 7.85
CA ASP A 152 -8.13 7.59 8.68
C ASP A 152 -7.24 7.72 9.93
N ASP A 153 -7.81 7.53 11.11
CA ASP A 153 -7.17 7.79 12.41
C ASP A 153 -5.98 6.86 12.69
N GLU A 154 -5.80 5.79 11.91
CA GLU A 154 -4.62 4.93 11.97
C GLU A 154 -3.38 5.52 11.27
N ILE A 155 -3.56 6.58 10.48
CA ILE A 155 -2.50 7.22 9.70
C ILE A 155 -1.71 8.18 10.62
N PRO A 156 -0.40 7.96 10.82
CA PRO A 156 0.44 8.94 11.51
C PRO A 156 0.43 10.28 10.77
N ASP A 157 0.33 11.38 11.51
CA ASP A 157 0.22 12.73 10.95
C ASP A 157 -0.88 12.87 9.87
N TYR A 158 -2.03 12.21 10.09
CA TYR A 158 -3.18 12.20 9.18
C TYR A 158 -3.54 13.58 8.58
N GLU A 159 -3.40 14.65 9.36
CA GLU A 159 -3.64 16.04 8.93
C GLU A 159 -2.80 16.46 7.71
N LYS A 160 -1.62 15.87 7.49
CA LYS A 160 -0.78 16.13 6.30
C LYS A 160 -1.41 15.63 5.01
N TYR A 161 -2.27 14.61 5.09
CA TYR A 161 -2.85 13.92 3.92
C TYR A 161 -4.30 14.29 3.66
N GLN A 162 -4.94 15.05 4.56
CA GLN A 162 -6.20 15.69 4.25
C GLN A 162 -5.93 16.84 3.27
N GLU A 163 -6.43 16.72 2.04
CA GLU A 163 -6.44 17.86 1.12
C GLU A 163 -7.04 19.09 1.82
N ARG A 164 -6.28 20.18 1.88
CA ARG A 164 -6.84 21.51 2.16
C ARG A 164 -7.80 21.81 1.01
N LYS A 165 -9.11 21.66 1.27
CA LYS A 165 -10.18 22.11 0.36
C LYS A 165 -9.99 23.56 -0.06
#